data_AF-A0A2M7NCH9-F1
#
_entry.id   AF-A0A2M7NCH9-F1
#
_cell.length_a   1.000
_cell.length_b   1.000
_cell.length_c   1.000
_cell.angle_alpha   90.00
_cell.angle_beta   90.00
_cell.angle_gamma   90.00
#
_symmetry.space_group_name_H-M   'P 1'
#
loop_
_entity.id
_entity.type
_entity.pdbx_description
1 polymer ?
#
loop_
_entity_poly.entity_id
_entity_poly.type
_entity_poly.pdbx_seq_one_letter_code
_entity_poly.pdbx_strand_id
1 'polypeptide(L)'
;MRTSKLLFLLPVILLVTNNLNAQKKSSGFVGNISYSVTTQGDVDATIAAQLPTEIIMYYNGPKTRIEQKSAMGSQIIISNIETKEQIVLIDI
;
A
#
# COMPACT_ATOMS: atom_id res chain seq x y z
N MET A 1 -52.92 -17.88 -10.06
CA MET A 1 -51.82 -18.51 -9.29
C MET A 1 -50.39 -18.18 -9.79
N ARG A 2 -50.16 -17.09 -10.56
CA ARG A 2 -48.82 -16.74 -11.09
C ARG A 2 -48.08 -15.63 -10.31
N THR A 3 -48.78 -14.82 -9.52
CA THR A 3 -48.22 -13.65 -8.82
C THR A 3 -47.56 -13.97 -7.47
N SER A 4 -47.95 -15.04 -6.77
CA SER A 4 -47.34 -15.39 -5.47
C SER A 4 -45.89 -15.85 -5.60
N LYS A 5 -45.53 -16.54 -6.70
CA LYS A 5 -44.15 -16.98 -6.97
C LYS A 5 -43.18 -15.80 -7.18
N LEU A 6 -43.68 -14.69 -7.74
CA LEU A 6 -42.87 -13.48 -7.94
C LEU A 6 -42.59 -12.75 -6.62
N LEU A 7 -43.55 -12.78 -5.68
CA LEU A 7 -43.42 -12.15 -4.36
C LEU A 7 -42.36 -12.86 -3.48
N PHE A 8 -42.22 -14.18 -3.63
CA PHE A 8 -41.19 -14.96 -2.92
C PHE A 8 -39.77 -14.77 -3.48
N LEU A 9 -39.62 -14.28 -4.72
CA LEU A 9 -38.32 -14.04 -5.35
C LEU A 9 -37.68 -12.71 -4.91
N LEU A 10 -38.49 -11.72 -4.57
CA LEU A 10 -38.03 -10.39 -4.15
C LEU A 10 -37.07 -10.41 -2.93
N PRO A 11 -37.36 -11.13 -1.82
CA PRO A 11 -36.44 -11.19 -0.68
C PRO A 11 -35.13 -11.91 -1.02
N VAL A 12 -35.16 -12.93 -1.87
CA VAL A 12 -33.96 -13.66 -2.31
C VAL A 12 -33.03 -12.74 -3.12
N ILE A 13 -33.60 -11.95 -4.04
CA ILE A 13 -32.83 -10.99 -4.83
C ILE A 13 -32.19 -9.92 -3.92
N LEU A 14 -32.94 -9.38 -2.95
CA LEU A 14 -32.44 -8.39 -2.00
C LEU A 14 -31.32 -8.93 -1.09
N LEU A 15 -31.40 -10.20 -0.68
CA LEU A 15 -30.35 -10.87 0.08
C LEU A 15 -29.08 -11.03 -0.76
N VAL A 16 -29.18 -11.45 -2.01
CA VAL A 16 -28.02 -11.64 -2.89
C VAL A 16 -27.34 -10.29 -3.21
N THR A 17 -28.11 -9.24 -3.52
CA THR A 17 -27.54 -7.93 -3.88
C THR A 17 -26.87 -7.21 -2.71
N ASN A 18 -27.37 -7.37 -1.48
CA ASN A 18 -26.75 -6.79 -0.29
C ASN A 18 -25.44 -7.52 0.10
N ASN A 19 -25.41 -8.85 -0.02
CA ASN A 19 -24.20 -9.62 0.28
C ASN A 19 -23.07 -9.38 -0.74
N LEU A 20 -23.39 -9.11 -2.01
CA LEU A 20 -22.39 -8.76 -3.03
C LEU A 20 -21.71 -7.41 -2.76
N ASN A 21 -22.44 -6.43 -2.24
CA ASN A 21 -21.87 -5.11 -1.92
C ASN A 21 -21.04 -5.14 -0.63
N ALA A 22 -21.40 -5.99 0.34
CA ALA A 22 -20.64 -6.19 1.57
C ALA A 22 -19.30 -6.95 1.35
N GLN A 23 -19.16 -7.65 0.23
CA GLN A 23 -17.93 -8.38 -0.15
C GLN A 23 -16.93 -7.54 -0.95
N LYS A 24 -17.19 -6.25 -1.20
CA LYS A 24 -16.16 -5.39 -1.81
C LYS A 24 -14.96 -5.36 -0.86
N LYS A 25 -13.87 -6.02 -1.26
CA LYS A 25 -12.56 -5.92 -0.61
C LYS A 25 -12.34 -4.44 -0.31
N SER A 26 -12.15 -4.09 0.96
CA SER A 26 -11.74 -2.74 1.34
C SER A 26 -10.61 -2.33 0.41
N SER A 27 -10.79 -1.22 -0.32
CA SER A 27 -9.67 -0.61 -1.02
C SER A 27 -8.68 -0.28 0.09
N GLY A 28 -7.59 -1.06 0.19
CA GLY A 28 -6.65 -0.93 1.30
C GLY A 28 -6.13 0.49 1.44
N PHE A 29 -5.41 0.77 2.52
CA PHE A 29 -4.95 2.14 2.82
C PHE A 29 -4.31 2.83 1.59
N VAL A 30 -4.76 4.05 1.33
CA VAL A 30 -4.19 4.94 0.30
C VAL A 30 -3.70 6.18 1.01
N GLY A 31 -2.39 6.43 0.94
CA GLY A 31 -1.78 7.55 1.64
C GLY A 31 -0.26 7.48 1.61
N ASN A 32 0.39 8.42 2.30
CA ASN A 32 1.83 8.42 2.47
C ASN A 32 2.22 8.67 3.93
N ILE A 33 3.40 8.18 4.30
CA ILE A 33 4.06 8.43 5.57
C ILE A 33 5.45 8.96 5.24
N SER A 34 5.79 10.14 5.74
CA SER A 34 7.07 10.81 5.51
C SER A 34 7.79 10.99 6.84
N TYR A 35 9.08 10.65 6.89
CA TYR A 35 9.91 10.85 8.06
C TYR A 35 11.33 11.27 7.69
N SER A 36 11.86 12.16 8.54
CA SER A 36 13.28 12.50 8.54
C SER A 36 14.03 11.57 9.47
N VAL A 37 15.22 11.15 9.06
CA VAL A 37 16.09 10.26 9.82
C VAL A 37 17.31 11.04 10.27
N THR A 38 17.55 11.05 11.57
CA THR A 38 18.74 11.64 12.19
C THR A 38 19.53 10.53 12.85
N THR A 39 20.80 10.40 12.48
CA THR A 39 21.73 9.49 13.14
C THR A 39 22.10 10.03 14.52
N GLN A 40 22.15 9.15 15.51
CA GLN A 40 22.58 9.47 16.88
C GLN A 40 23.86 8.71 17.21
N GLY A 41 24.76 9.35 17.95
CA GLY A 41 26.08 8.80 18.30
C GLY A 41 27.18 9.12 17.29
N ASP A 42 28.39 8.65 17.59
CA ASP A 42 29.54 8.80 16.70
C ASP A 42 29.48 7.77 15.57
N VAL A 43 28.92 8.21 14.43
CA VAL A 43 28.95 7.47 13.16
C VAL A 43 29.99 8.13 12.29
N ASP A 44 30.91 7.35 11.70
CA ASP A 44 31.88 7.92 10.77
C ASP A 44 31.17 8.52 9.54
N ALA A 45 31.81 9.53 8.94
CA ALA A 45 31.21 10.28 7.84
C ALA A 45 30.86 9.41 6.61
N THR A 46 31.58 8.31 6.39
CA THR A 46 31.35 7.43 5.25
C THR A 46 30.08 6.62 5.44
N ILE A 47 29.90 6.04 6.63
CA ILE A 47 28.66 5.32 6.97
C ILE A 47 27.48 6.30 7.00
N ALA A 48 27.65 7.48 7.61
CA ALA A 48 26.61 8.50 7.68
C ALA A 48 26.12 8.93 6.28
N ALA A 49 27.01 9.01 5.28
CA ALA A 49 26.65 9.40 3.92
C ALA A 49 25.81 8.34 3.18
N GLN A 50 25.93 7.07 3.56
CA GLN A 50 25.15 5.96 2.99
C GLN A 50 23.78 5.82 3.63
N LEU A 51 23.61 6.29 4.86
CA LEU A 51 22.36 6.17 5.59
C LEU A 51 21.29 7.13 5.02
N PRO A 52 20.02 6.71 4.96
CA PRO A 52 18.95 7.60 4.57
C PRO A 52 18.79 8.77 5.56
N THR A 53 18.54 9.95 5.03
CA THR A 53 18.15 11.16 5.78
C THR A 53 16.67 11.45 5.66
N GLU A 54 16.03 10.93 4.61
CA GLU A 54 14.60 11.06 4.35
C GLU A 54 14.07 9.74 3.80
N ILE A 55 12.91 9.33 4.31
CA ILE A 55 12.17 8.20 3.77
C ILE A 55 10.70 8.57 3.61
N ILE A 56 10.16 8.32 2.42
CA ILE A 56 8.75 8.51 2.11
C ILE A 56 8.15 7.17 1.68
N MET A 57 7.10 6.73 2.37
CA MET A 57 6.39 5.49 2.09
C MET A 57 5.01 5.81 1.54
N TYR A 58 4.74 5.44 0.30
CA TYR A 58 3.45 5.56 -0.36
C TYR A 58 2.74 4.23 -0.37
N TYR A 59 1.45 4.25 -0.06
CA TYR A 59 0.57 3.09 -0.03
C TYR A 59 -0.58 3.29 -1.01
N ASN A 60 -0.87 2.24 -1.77
CA ASN A 60 -2.06 2.14 -2.61
C ASN A 60 -2.58 0.70 -2.53
N GLY A 61 -3.27 0.40 -1.43
CA GLY A 61 -3.71 -0.95 -1.11
C GLY A 61 -2.52 -1.91 -0.96
N PRO A 62 -2.41 -2.97 -1.78
CA PRO A 62 -1.31 -3.93 -1.69
C PRO A 62 0.00 -3.43 -2.31
N LYS A 63 -0.05 -2.29 -3.02
CA LYS A 63 1.11 -1.68 -3.69
C LYS A 63 1.76 -0.67 -2.76
N THR A 64 3.08 -0.72 -2.70
CA THR A 64 3.89 0.20 -1.91
C THR A 64 5.05 0.75 -2.72
N ARG A 65 5.36 2.04 -2.52
CA ARG A 65 6.57 2.69 -3.01
C ARG A 65 7.29 3.31 -1.82
N ILE A 66 8.56 2.97 -1.64
CA ILE A 66 9.42 3.55 -0.60
C ILE A 66 10.52 4.31 -1.32
N GLU A 67 10.63 5.60 -1.04
CA GLU A 67 11.72 6.45 -1.50
C GLU A 67 12.66 6.69 -0.33
N GLN A 68 13.94 6.42 -0.51
CA GLN A 68 14.99 6.70 0.47
C GLN A 68 16.01 7.63 -0.18
N LYS A 69 16.36 8.71 0.53
CA LYS A 69 17.38 9.65 0.10
C LYS A 69 18.54 9.60 1.08
N SER A 70 19.76 9.44 0.60
CA SER A 70 21.00 9.58 1.38
C SER A 70 21.88 10.67 0.76
N ALA A 71 23.05 10.92 1.34
CA ALA A 71 24.01 11.85 0.75
C ALA A 71 24.69 11.26 -0.51
N MET A 72 24.72 9.93 -0.62
CA MET A 72 25.34 9.20 -1.73
C MET A 72 24.40 8.92 -2.90
N GLY A 73 23.09 9.20 -2.77
CA GLY A 73 22.15 8.93 -3.84
C GLY A 73 20.73 8.70 -3.34
N SER A 74 19.90 8.11 -4.19
CA SER A 74 18.52 7.78 -3.85
C SER A 74 18.17 6.35 -4.23
N GLN A 75 17.25 5.76 -3.47
CA GLN A 75 16.72 4.44 -3.73
C GLN A 75 15.20 4.50 -3.77
N ILE A 76 14.60 3.82 -4.74
CA ILE A 76 13.15 3.64 -4.82
C ILE A 76 12.85 2.14 -4.82
N ILE A 77 12.09 1.69 -3.83
CA ILE A 77 11.60 0.33 -3.73
C ILE A 77 10.12 0.33 -4.08
N ILE A 78 9.73 -0.38 -5.13
CA ILE A 78 8.34 -0.58 -5.51
C ILE A 78 7.99 -2.03 -5.25
N SER A 79 6.91 -2.31 -4.52
CA SER A 79 6.51 -3.67 -4.21
C SER A 79 5.00 -3.86 -4.23
N ASN A 80 4.58 -5.11 -4.41
CA ASN A 80 3.20 -5.53 -4.27
C ASN A 80 3.14 -6.76 -3.36
N ILE A 81 2.53 -6.61 -2.19
CA ILE A 81 2.49 -7.67 -1.17
C ILE A 81 1.61 -8.87 -1.59
N GLU A 82 0.62 -8.66 -2.47
CA GLU A 82 -0.23 -9.74 -2.97
C GLU A 82 0.51 -10.62 -3.99
N THR A 83 1.29 -10.02 -4.90
CA THR A 83 2.07 -10.77 -5.91
C THR A 83 3.46 -11.17 -5.42
N LYS A 84 3.93 -10.59 -4.31
CA LYS A 84 5.28 -10.74 -3.76
C LYS A 84 6.38 -10.25 -4.71
N GLU A 85 6.02 -9.35 -5.63
CA GLU A 85 6.96 -8.73 -6.56
C GLU A 85 7.59 -7.50 -5.93
N GLN A 86 8.88 -7.28 -6.23
CA GLN A 86 9.63 -6.12 -5.79
C GLN A 86 10.58 -5.66 -6.89
N ILE A 87 10.65 -4.35 -7.09
CA ILE A 87 11.61 -3.66 -7.95
C ILE A 87 12.38 -2.69 -7.07
N VAL A 88 13.70 -2.72 -7.18
CA VAL A 88 14.59 -1.78 -6.51
C VAL A 88 15.31 -0.97 -7.59
N LEU A 89 15.09 0.34 -7.56
CA LEU A 89 15.77 1.33 -8.39
C LEU A 89 16.80 2.02 -7.51
N ILE A 90 18.04 2.09 -7.98
CA ILE A 90 19.13 2.75 -7.25
C ILE A 90 19.72 3.78 -8.18
N ASP A 91 19.81 5.01 -7.70
CA ASP A 91 20.46 6.14 -8.34
C ASP A 91 21.68 6.51 -7.50
N ILE A 92 22.88 6.27 -8.06
CA ILE A 92 24.19 6.42 -7.41
C ILE A 92 25.00 7.47 -8.17
#